data_AF-A0A3C0CUJ4-F1
#
_entry.id   AF-A0A3C0CUJ4-F1
#
_cell.length_a   1.000
_cell.length_b   1.000
_cell.length_c   1.000
_cell.angle_alpha   90.00
_cell.angle_beta   90.00
_cell.angle_gamma   90.00
#
_symmetry.space_group_name_H-M   'P 1'
#
loop_
_entity.id
_entity.type
_entity.pdbx_description
1 polymer ?
#
loop_
_entity_poly.entity_id
_entity_poly.type
_entity_poly.pdbx_seq_one_letter_code
_entity_poly.pdbx_strand_id
1 'polypeptide(L)'
;MRISIEYKPKEPRGQCFIRNAGTLLYILQKIGLPNIGATVDFGHSLVAGENPAEAASLFAREGKLFQIHCNDNYRDWDSDMIV
;
A
#
# COMPACT_ATOMS: atom_id res chain seq x y z
N MET A 1 -7.08 13.84 13.40
CA MET A 1 -5.85 13.08 13.09
C MET A 1 -6.16 12.04 12.02
N ARG A 2 -5.35 11.92 10.97
CA ARG A 2 -5.49 10.89 9.92
C ARG A 2 -4.56 9.72 10.24
N ILE A 3 -5.04 8.50 10.00
CA ILE A 3 -4.28 7.25 10.14
C ILE A 3 -4.18 6.62 8.76
N SER A 4 -2.96 6.32 8.34
CA SER A 4 -2.69 5.68 7.05
C SER A 4 -2.12 4.29 7.28
N ILE A 5 -2.72 3.30 6.64
CA ILE A 5 -2.26 1.92 6.70
C ILE A 5 -1.40 1.66 5.46
N GLU A 6 -0.15 1.26 5.68
CA GLU A 6 0.75 0.84 4.62
C GLU A 6 0.70 -0.69 4.48
N TYR A 7 0.46 -1.17 3.26
CA TYR A 7 0.42 -2.59 2.98
C TYR A 7 1.80 -3.09 2.55
N LYS A 8 2.13 -4.32 2.91
CA LYS A 8 3.39 -4.97 2.54
C LYS A 8 3.16 -6.48 2.37
N PRO A 9 3.62 -7.14 1.30
CA PRO A 9 3.37 -8.58 1.10
C PRO A 9 4.03 -9.49 2.14
N LYS A 10 5.28 -9.20 2.49
CA LYS A 10 6.18 -10.02 3.32
C LYS A 10 7.27 -9.14 3.94
N GLU A 11 8.11 -9.74 4.79
CA GLU A 11 9.24 -9.13 5.51
C GLU A 11 8.83 -8.30 6.77
N PRO A 12 9.42 -8.58 7.94
CA PRO A 12 10.05 -9.84 8.39
C PRO A 12 9.12 -11.06 8.46
N ARG A 13 7.80 -10.93 8.24
CA ARG A 13 6.89 -12.10 8.19
C ARG A 13 6.94 -12.76 6.81
N GLY A 14 6.79 -14.09 6.75
CA GLY A 14 6.69 -14.79 5.48
C GLY A 14 5.46 -14.37 4.65
N GLN A 15 4.36 -14.04 5.31
CA GLN A 15 3.16 -13.46 4.72
C GLN A 15 2.52 -12.47 5.68
N CYS A 16 2.33 -11.23 5.24
CA CYS A 16 1.57 -10.24 5.98
C CYS A 16 0.06 -10.36 5.70
N PHE A 17 -0.76 -9.90 6.64
CA PHE A 17 -2.22 -9.93 6.48
C PHE A 17 -2.69 -8.90 5.44
N ILE A 18 -2.24 -7.65 5.57
CA ILE A 18 -2.55 -6.57 4.62
C ILE A 18 -1.44 -6.52 3.58
N ARG A 19 -1.55 -7.41 2.59
CA ARG A 19 -0.46 -7.73 1.66
C ARG A 19 -0.45 -6.95 0.34
N ASN A 20 -1.58 -6.36 -0.04
CA ASN A 20 -1.76 -5.74 -1.35
C ASN A 20 -2.86 -4.66 -1.29
N ALA A 21 -2.95 -3.84 -2.34
CA ALA A 21 -3.86 -2.72 -2.42
C ALA A 21 -5.33 -3.15 -2.33
N GLY A 22 -5.71 -4.24 -3.00
CA GLY A 22 -7.08 -4.76 -3.00
C GLY A 22 -7.55 -5.20 -1.60
N THR A 23 -6.69 -5.91 -0.86
CA THR A 23 -6.98 -6.34 0.52
C THR A 23 -7.18 -5.13 1.43
N LEU A 24 -6.29 -4.15 1.33
CA LEU A 24 -6.41 -2.93 2.12
C LEU A 24 -7.67 -2.14 1.76
N LEU A 25 -7.99 -2.00 0.47
CA LEU A 25 -9.19 -1.28 0.03
C LEU A 25 -10.46 -1.93 0.61
N TYR A 26 -10.56 -3.26 0.56
CA TYR A 26 -11.67 -3.99 1.18
C TYR A 26 -11.78 -3.71 2.69
N ILE A 27 -10.66 -3.72 3.41
CA ILE A 27 -10.62 -3.40 4.85
C ILE A 27 -11.09 -1.97 5.10
N LEU A 28 -10.60 -0.99 4.32
CA LEU A 28 -10.97 0.42 4.47
C LEU A 28 -12.47 0.65 4.24
N GLN A 29 -13.06 -0.05 3.26
CA GLN A 29 -14.50 -0.02 3.02
C GLN A 29 -15.29 -0.62 4.20
N LYS A 30 -14.81 -1.71 4.81
CA LYS A 30 -15.44 -2.30 6.00
C LYS A 30 -15.32 -1.44 7.25
N ILE A 31 -14.19 -0.76 7.43
CA ILE A 31 -13.98 0.18 8.53
C ILE A 31 -14.93 1.38 8.40
N GLY A 32 -15.11 1.92 7.19
CA GLY A 32 -16.07 2.98 6.92
C GLY A 32 -15.76 4.35 7.55
N LEU A 33 -14.60 4.50 8.22
CA LEU A 33 -14.22 5.74 8.89
C LEU A 33 -13.49 6.69 7.93
N PRO A 34 -13.82 7.99 7.95
CA PRO A 34 -13.24 8.97 7.02
C PRO A 34 -11.78 9.31 7.33
N ASN A 35 -11.30 9.06 8.54
CA ASN A 35 -9.95 9.37 8.99
C ASN A 35 -8.97 8.19 8.89
N ILE A 36 -9.39 7.07 8.29
CA ILE A 36 -8.54 5.90 8.02
C ILE A 36 -8.40 5.73 6.50
N GLY A 37 -7.15 5.66 6.03
CA GLY A 37 -6.78 5.58 4.62
C GLY A 37 -5.56 4.68 4.38
N ALA A 38 -4.98 4.81 3.19
CA ALA A 38 -3.89 4.00 2.68
C ALA A 38 -2.63 4.83 2.40
N THR A 39 -1.48 4.22 2.70
CA THR A 39 -0.19 4.61 2.15
C THR A 39 0.15 3.64 1.02
N VAL A 40 0.49 4.18 -0.15
CA VAL A 40 1.13 3.39 -1.21
C VAL A 40 2.63 3.61 -1.10
N ASP A 41 3.33 2.56 -0.71
CA ASP A 41 4.77 2.46 -0.87
C ASP A 41 5.06 1.88 -2.26
N PHE A 42 5.87 2.58 -3.05
CA PHE A 42 6.15 2.22 -4.44
C PHE A 42 6.81 0.83 -4.51
N GLY A 43 7.81 0.61 -3.68
CA GLY A 43 8.55 -0.62 -3.57
C GLY A 43 7.69 -1.80 -3.08
N HIS A 44 6.84 -1.60 -2.08
CA HIS A 44 5.91 -2.64 -1.62
C HIS A 44 4.90 -3.03 -2.69
N SER A 45 4.40 -2.05 -3.45
CA SER A 45 3.48 -2.31 -4.56
C SER A 45 4.17 -3.14 -5.66
N LEU A 46 5.43 -2.82 -5.98
CA LEU A 46 6.26 -3.63 -6.87
C LEU A 46 6.45 -5.06 -6.36
N VAL A 47 6.77 -5.24 -5.08
CA VAL A 47 6.91 -6.56 -4.44
C VAL A 47 5.59 -7.33 -4.40
N ALA A 48 4.46 -6.64 -4.37
CA ALA A 48 3.12 -7.23 -4.47
C ALA A 48 2.75 -7.67 -5.90
N GLY A 49 3.61 -7.38 -6.89
CA GLY A 49 3.34 -7.64 -8.30
C GLY A 49 2.33 -6.66 -8.92
N GLU A 50 2.15 -5.49 -8.32
CA GLU A 50 1.18 -4.48 -8.74
C GLU A 50 1.81 -3.42 -9.65
N ASN A 51 0.96 -2.62 -10.30
CA ASN A 51 1.35 -1.32 -10.83
C ASN A 51 1.12 -0.25 -9.74
N PRO A 52 2.17 0.43 -9.25
CA PRO A 52 2.02 1.43 -8.17
C PRO A 52 1.07 2.58 -8.52
N ALA A 53 1.03 3.01 -9.79
CA ALA A 53 0.13 4.06 -10.24
C ALA A 53 -1.33 3.60 -10.25
N GLU A 54 -1.59 2.32 -10.56
CA GLU A 54 -2.92 1.73 -10.47
C GLU A 54 -3.38 1.62 -9.02
N ALA A 55 -2.52 1.13 -8.12
CA ALA A 55 -2.80 1.07 -6.68
C ALA A 55 -3.12 2.46 -6.10
N ALA A 56 -2.30 3.47 -6.41
CA ALA A 56 -2.53 4.85 -5.99
C ALA A 56 -3.87 5.39 -6.53
N SER A 57 -4.17 5.12 -7.81
CA SER A 57 -5.41 5.55 -8.44
C SER A 57 -6.65 4.91 -7.79
N LEU A 58 -6.58 3.64 -7.41
CA LEU A 58 -7.66 2.94 -6.69
C LEU A 58 -7.99 3.63 -5.37
N PHE A 59 -6.98 3.91 -4.54
CA PHE A 59 -7.21 4.58 -3.27
C PHE A 59 -7.62 6.04 -3.44
N ALA A 60 -7.09 6.75 -4.43
CA ALA A 60 -7.43 8.14 -4.69
C ALA A 60 -8.90 8.31 -5.09
N ARG A 61 -9.42 7.42 -5.94
CA ARG A 61 -10.83 7.41 -6.37
C ARG A 61 -11.81 7.23 -5.21
N GLU A 62 -11.38 6.56 -4.15
CA GLU A 62 -12.19 6.29 -2.95
C GLU A 62 -11.95 7.34 -1.84
N GLY A 63 -11.15 8.38 -2.11
CA GLY A 63 -10.77 9.38 -1.11
C GLY A 63 -9.94 8.80 0.04
N LYS A 64 -9.25 7.69 -0.20
CA LYS A 64 -8.48 6.92 0.79
C LYS A 64 -6.97 7.05 0.65
N LEU A 65 -6.44 7.64 -0.42
CA LEU A 65 -5.00 7.84 -0.58
C LEU A 65 -4.51 8.97 0.33
N PHE A 66 -3.84 8.63 1.43
CA PHE A 66 -3.39 9.61 2.42
C PHE A 66 -1.91 9.95 2.30
N GLN A 67 -1.09 9.01 1.81
CA GLN A 67 0.34 9.20 1.68
C GLN A 67 0.92 8.34 0.54
N ILE A 68 2.02 8.82 -0.03
CA ILE A 68 2.90 8.05 -0.90
C ILE A 68 4.25 7.93 -0.20
N HIS A 69 4.81 6.73 -0.15
CA HIS A 69 6.19 6.49 0.25
C HIS A 69 7.00 6.16 -1.00
N CYS A 70 7.98 7.02 -1.31
CA CYS A 70 8.77 6.96 -2.53
C CYS A 70 10.10 6.25 -2.25
N ASN A 71 10.28 5.10 -2.89
CA ASN A 71 11.48 4.28 -2.95
C ASN A 71 11.44 3.47 -4.26
N ASP A 72 12.39 2.57 -4.49
CA ASP A 72 12.37 1.62 -5.60
C ASP A 72 12.87 0.24 -5.18
N ASN A 73 12.41 -0.82 -5.87
CA ASN A 73 12.69 -2.22 -5.57
C ASN A 73 12.76 -3.08 -6.85
N TYR A 74 13.53 -4.16 -6.86
CA TYR A 74 13.58 -5.14 -7.97
C TYR A 74 12.37 -6.11 -8.00
N ARG A 75 11.28 -5.78 -7.29
CA ARG A 75 10.01 -6.55 -7.17
C ARG A 75 10.11 -7.87 -6.38
N ASP A 76 11.28 -8.29 -5.95
CA ASP A 76 11.50 -9.54 -5.22
C ASP A 76 11.59 -9.33 -3.71
N TRP A 77 12.15 -8.18 -3.30
CA TRP A 77 12.41 -7.82 -1.92
C TRP A 77 12.25 -6.31 -1.69
N ASP A 78 12.03 -5.95 -0.44
CA ASP A 78 12.01 -4.57 -0.01
C ASP A 78 13.43 -4.06 0.25
N SER A 79 14.02 -3.48 -0.80
CA SER A 79 15.43 -3.06 -0.84
C SER A 79 15.62 -1.58 -0.56
N ASP A 80 14.53 -0.80 -0.54
CA ASP A 80 14.53 0.65 -0.27
C ASP A 80 15.56 1.42 -1.11
N MET A 81 15.62 1.13 -2.42
CA MET A 81 16.53 1.84 -3.31
C MET A 81 16.09 3.28 -3.53
N ILE A 82 17.05 4.13 -3.90
CA ILE A 82 16.77 5.51 -4.27
C ILE A 82 15.98 5.58 -5.57
N VAL A 83 15.02 6.51 -5.60
CA VAL A 83 14.21 6.90 -6.76
C VAL A 83 14.57 8.30 -7.23
#